data_AF-A0A4S3J1V8-F1
#
_entry.id   AF-A0A4S3J1V8-F1
#
_cell.length_a   1.000
_cell.length_b   1.000
_cell.length_c   1.000
_cell.angle_alpha   90.00
_cell.angle_beta   90.00
_cell.angle_gamma   90.00
#
_symmetry.space_group_name_H-M   'P 1'
#
loop_
_entity.id
_entity.type
_entity.pdbx_description
1 polymer ?
#
loop_
_entity_poly.entity_id
_entity_poly.type
_entity_poly.pdbx_seq_one_letter_code
_entity_poly.pdbx_strand_id
1 'polypeptide(L)' 'MPPLASSEHAENITALKCITANGWIITLLFIFKGKKFMEAWYDKAIPNYYTAVTDKGYINEEITLK' A
#
# COMPACT_ATOMS: atom_id res chain seq x y z
N MET A 1 7.82 6.93 -17.02
CA MET A 1 7.35 6.74 -15.63
C MET A 1 8.32 5.78 -14.96
N PRO A 2 8.92 6.10 -13.81
CA PRO A 2 9.78 5.16 -13.10
C PRO A 2 9.00 3.88 -12.75
N PRO A 3 9.65 2.71 -12.69
CA PRO A 3 9.00 1.50 -12.20
C PRO A 3 8.53 1.71 -10.76
N LEU A 4 7.34 1.17 -10.49
CA LEU A 4 6.63 1.28 -9.21
C LEU A 4 7.31 0.55 -8.06
N ALA A 5 8.01 -0.53 -8.40
CA ALA A 5 8.88 -1.29 -7.53
C ALA A 5 9.90 -2.01 -8.42
N SER A 6 11.17 -1.97 -8.04
CA SER A 6 12.24 -2.72 -8.67
C SER A 6 12.85 -3.74 -7.72
N SER A 7 13.24 -4.90 -8.26
CA SER A 7 13.98 -5.92 -7.51
C SER A 7 15.38 -5.45 -7.10
N GLU A 8 15.92 -4.45 -7.79
CA GLU A 8 17.28 -3.94 -7.60
C GLU A 8 17.44 -3.13 -6.31
N HIS A 9 16.36 -2.57 -5.78
CA HIS A 9 16.37 -1.75 -4.56
C HIS A 9 15.55 -2.32 -3.41
N ALA A 10 15.14 -3.59 -3.53
CA ALA A 10 14.25 -4.25 -2.58
C ALA A 10 12.99 -3.41 -2.28
N GLU A 11 12.49 -2.71 -3.30
CA GLU A 11 11.24 -2.00 -3.28
C GLU A 11 10.12 -3.04 -3.36
N ASN A 12 9.21 -3.03 -2.40
CA ASN A 12 8.05 -3.91 -2.39
C ASN A 12 6.79 -3.13 -2.06
N ILE A 13 5.67 -3.68 -2.54
CA ILE A 13 4.33 -3.19 -2.29
C ILE A 13 3.60 -4.30 -1.57
N THR A 14 3.09 -4.01 -0.37
CA THR A 14 2.22 -4.93 0.36
C THR A 14 0.78 -4.50 0.15
N ALA A 15 -0.07 -5.41 -0.29
CA ALA A 15 -1.51 -5.19 -0.40
C ALA A 15 -2.23 -5.94 0.73
N LEU A 16 -3.02 -5.22 1.52
CA LEU A 16 -3.86 -5.78 2.58
C LEU A 16 -5.32 -5.71 2.16
N LYS A 17 -5.96 -6.88 2.08
CA LYS A 17 -7.40 -7.02 1.83
C LYS A 17 -8.02 -7.91 2.89
N CYS A 18 -9.00 -7.37 3.62
CA CYS A 18 -9.74 -8.12 4.63
C CYS A 18 -11.16 -8.37 4.13
N ILE A 19 -11.61 -9.61 4.28
CA ILE A 19 -12.97 -10.02 3.91
C ILE A 19 -13.54 -10.75 5.12
N THR A 20 -14.69 -10.31 5.60
CA THR A 20 -15.41 -10.98 6.69
C THR A 20 -16.07 -12.26 6.18
N ALA A 21 -16.43 -13.16 7.09
CA ALA A 21 -17.12 -14.41 6.73
C ALA A 21 -18.47 -14.19 6.01
N ASN A 22 -19.13 -13.04 6.23
CA ASN A 22 -20.36 -12.67 5.55
C ASN A 22 -20.14 -11.84 4.27
N GLY A 23 -18.90 -11.74 3.78
CA GLY A 23 -18.58 -11.13 2.49
C GLY A 23 -18.38 -9.61 2.48
N TRP A 24 -18.33 -8.96 3.64
CA TRP A 24 -17.96 -7.54 3.72
C TRP A 24 -16.47 -7.37 3.46
N ILE A 25 -16.14 -6.43 2.58
CA ILE A 25 -14.76 -6.16 2.17
C ILE A 25 -14.33 -4.83 2.79
N ILE A 26 -13.23 -4.86 3.53
CA ILE A 26 -12.56 -3.64 3.96
C ILE A 26 -11.79 -3.06 2.78
N THR A 27 -11.83 -1.73 2.64
CA THR A 27 -11.09 -0.96 1.63
C THR A 27 -9.64 -1.45 1.51
N LEU A 28 -9.18 -1.63 0.27
CA LEU A 28 -7.83 -2.11 -0.02
C LEU A 28 -6.79 -1.13 0.50
N LEU A 29 -5.80 -1.61 1.27
CA LEU A 29 -4.68 -0.81 1.74
C LEU A 29 -3.39 -1.25 1.02
N PHE A 30 -2.72 -0.30 0.38
CA PHE A 30 -1.36 -0.49 -0.14
C PHE A 30 -0.33 0.11 0.80
N ILE A 31 0.70 -0.66 1.12
CA ILE A 31 1.83 -0.21 1.94
C ILE A 31 3.08 -0.24 1.05
N PHE A 32 3.63 0.94 0.78
CA PHE A 32 4.86 1.11 0.02
C PHE A 32 6.05 1.10 0.95
N LYS A 33 7.06 0.28 0.63
CA LYS A 33 8.33 0.36 1.34
C LYS A 33 9.14 1.55 0.85
N GLY A 34 9.46 2.45 1.76
CA GLY A 34 10.34 3.58 1.45
C GLY A 34 10.12 4.77 2.37
N LYS A 35 10.71 5.90 1.98
CA LYS A 35 10.63 7.17 2.72
C LYS A 35 9.76 8.23 2.05
N LYS A 36 9.40 8.01 0.78
CA LYS A 36 8.64 8.97 -0.03
C LYS A 36 7.53 8.25 -0.78
N PHE A 37 6.38 8.92 -0.84
CA PHE A 37 5.22 8.55 -1.62
C PHE A 37 5.18 9.40 -2.90
N MET A 38 4.90 8.81 -4.06
CA MET A 38 4.61 9.57 -5.28
C MET A 38 3.21 9.19 -5.77
N GLU A 39 2.25 10.08 -5.53
CA GLU A 39 0.82 9.88 -5.83
C GLU A 39 0.56 9.58 -7.32
N ALA A 40 1.38 10.17 -8.21
CA ALA A 40 1.36 9.93 -9.65
C ALA A 40 1.55 8.46 -10.06
N TRP A 41 1.99 7.60 -9.15
CA TRP A 41 2.14 6.17 -9.41
C TRP A 41 0.82 5.40 -9.51
N TYR A 42 -0.28 5.90 -8.93
CA TYR A 42 -1.56 5.19 -8.87
C TYR A 42 -2.78 6.07 -9.15
N ASP A 43 -2.58 7.35 -9.48
CA ASP A 43 -3.58 8.42 -9.52
C ASP A 43 -4.84 8.13 -10.38
N LYS A 44 -4.91 7.00 -11.09
CA LYS A 44 -6.09 6.54 -11.85
C LYS A 44 -6.29 5.02 -11.86
N ALA A 45 -5.52 4.25 -11.08
CA ALA A 45 -5.44 2.80 -11.26
C ALA A 45 -6.58 2.04 -10.60
N ILE A 46 -7.06 2.48 -9.43
CA ILE A 46 -8.05 1.74 -8.64
C ILE A 46 -8.94 2.73 -7.87
N PRO A 47 -10.27 2.60 -7.90
CA PRO A 47 -11.15 3.38 -7.01
C PRO A 47 -11.16 2.78 -5.59
N ASN A 48 -11.29 3.65 -4.57
CA ASN A 48 -11.45 3.27 -3.16
C ASN A 48 -10.31 2.41 -2.60
N TYR A 49 -9.16 3.04 -2.36
CA TYR A 49 -8.02 2.45 -1.69
C TYR A 49 -7.46 3.41 -0.64
N TYR A 50 -6.73 2.88 0.33
CA TYR A 50 -5.86 3.63 1.21
C TYR A 50 -4.41 3.33 0.86
N THR A 51 -3.53 4.28 1.19
CA THR A 51 -2.08 4.11 1.03
C THR A 51 -1.34 4.48 2.29
N ALA A 52 -0.30 3.72 2.59
CA ALA A 52 0.66 4.00 3.63
C ALA A 52 2.08 3.85 3.10
N VAL A 53 3.03 4.50 3.76
CA VAL A 53 4.46 4.34 3.49
C VAL A 53 5.15 3.96 4.79
N THR A 54 5.94 2.89 4.77
CA THR A 54 6.77 2.49 5.91
C THR A 54 8.16 2.10 5.45
N ASP A 55 9.16 2.24 6.32
CA ASP A 55 10.54 1.84 6.00
C ASP A 55 10.68 0.34 5.68
N LYS A 56 9.75 -0.48 6.19
CA LYS A 56 9.82 -1.94 6.06
C LYS A 56 8.79 -2.54 5.09
N GLY A 57 7.81 -1.76 4.63
CA GLY A 57 6.79 -2.21 3.68
C GLY A 57 5.71 -3.10 4.28
N TYR A 58 5.54 -3.13 5.60
CA TYR A 58 4.48 -3.89 6.27
C TYR A 58 3.83 -3.07 7.39
N ILE A 59 2.71 -3.58 7.92
CA ILE A 59 1.90 -2.89 8.93
C ILE A 59 2.65 -2.70 10.25
N ASN A 60 2.51 -1.54 10.89
CA ASN A 60 3.05 -1.25 12.21
C ASN A 60 2.02 -0.46 13.03
N GLU A 61 2.28 -0.22 14.31
CA GLU A 61 1.35 0.49 15.20
C GLU A 61 1.03 1.92 14.73
N GLU A 62 1.98 2.61 14.11
CA GLU A 62 1.84 4.00 13.64
C GLU A 62 0.85 4.13 12.47
N ILE A 63 0.76 3.12 11.60
CA ILE A 63 -0.20 3.09 10.48
C ILE A 63 -1.48 2.32 10.82
N THR A 64 -1.56 1.65 11.96
CA THR A 64 -2.79 0.96 12.41
C THR A 64 -3.81 1.95 13.02
N LEU A 65 -3.34 3.12 13.49
CA LEU A 65 -4.16 4.12 14.20
C LEU A 65 -4.50 5.37 13.37
N LYS A 66 -4.12 5.41 12.08
CA LYS A 66 -4.44 6.49 11.14
C LYS A 66 -5.67 6.16 10.31
#